data_AF-A0A420XVH2-F1
#
_entry.id   AF-A0A420XVH2-F1
#
_cell.length_a   1.000
_cell.length_b   1.000
_cell.length_c   1.000
_cell.angle_alpha   90.00
_cell.angle_beta   90.00
_cell.angle_gamma   90.00
#
_symmetry.space_group_name_H-M   'P 1'
#
loop_
_entity.id
_entity.type
_entity.pdbx_description
1 polymer ?
#
loop_
_entity_poly.entity_id
_entity_poly.type
_entity_poly.pdbx_seq_one_letter_code
_entity_poly.pdbx_strand_id
1 'polypeptide(L)'
;MVVDASVQGTGAEPVSEARPQEPDARTRDRVARAISEAGPLTAAALARQLRLTPAAVRRHLDALLAAGHVEAREERAAGPRRRGRPAKEFALTGTGHAALASSYDDLAVSALRFLAATGGEAAVDAFARARVGEVEARYAAAVDAAGEDPAQRLDALAAALSADGYAASVRTSPAGGAQLCQGHCPVQSVAAEFPQLCDAEAASFARLVGAPTRRLATLAHGEHVCTTHVTTSSTTASSGGMH
;
A
#
# COMPACT_ATOMS: atom_id res chain seq x y z
N MET A 1 -17.81 23.56 -52.02
CA MET A 1 -16.50 22.91 -51.88
C MET A 1 -16.56 22.01 -50.66
N VAL A 2 -16.90 20.74 -50.88
CA VAL A 2 -16.74 19.66 -49.93
C VAL A 2 -15.33 19.11 -50.14
N VAL A 3 -14.50 19.09 -49.10
CA VAL A 3 -13.22 18.38 -49.10
C VAL A 3 -13.36 17.17 -48.17
N ASP A 4 -13.38 16.02 -48.82
CA ASP A 4 -13.37 14.68 -48.26
C ASP A 4 -11.92 14.36 -47.85
N ALA A 5 -11.70 13.98 -46.59
CA ALA A 5 -10.39 13.57 -46.09
C ALA A 5 -10.52 12.15 -45.54
N SER A 6 -10.15 11.20 -46.42
CA SER A 6 -10.14 9.77 -46.17
C SER A 6 -9.20 9.41 -45.00
N VAL A 7 -9.75 8.78 -43.97
CA VAL A 7 -9.01 8.15 -42.88
C VAL A 7 -8.49 6.79 -43.38
N GLN A 8 -7.18 6.68 -43.55
CA GLN A 8 -6.50 5.41 -43.81
C GLN A 8 -6.36 4.64 -42.49
N GLY A 9 -6.96 3.45 -42.44
CA GLY A 9 -6.89 2.55 -41.29
C GLY A 9 -5.48 1.99 -41.08
N THR A 10 -4.88 2.33 -39.95
CA THR A 10 -3.72 1.63 -39.39
C THR A 10 -4.19 0.35 -38.71
N GLY A 11 -3.70 -0.79 -39.22
CA GLY A 11 -4.00 -2.12 -38.68
C GLY A 11 -3.66 -2.21 -37.19
N ALA A 12 -4.65 -2.63 -36.41
CA ALA A 12 -4.45 -3.01 -35.02
C ALA A 12 -3.60 -4.28 -34.96
N GLU A 13 -2.42 -4.20 -34.34
CA GLU A 13 -1.70 -5.39 -33.92
C GLU A 13 -2.51 -6.14 -32.85
N PRO A 14 -2.49 -7.48 -32.86
CA PRO A 14 -3.29 -8.26 -31.93
C PRO A 14 -2.82 -8.03 -30.50
N VAL A 15 -3.76 -7.61 -29.65
CA VAL A 15 -3.58 -7.57 -28.19
C VAL A 15 -3.17 -8.96 -27.73
N SER A 16 -1.98 -9.06 -27.14
CA SER A 16 -1.42 -10.30 -26.61
C SER A 16 -2.36 -10.91 -25.56
N GLU A 17 -3.14 -11.92 -25.95
CA GLU A 17 -3.92 -12.74 -25.02
C GLU A 17 -3.01 -13.32 -23.93
N ALA A 18 -3.37 -13.07 -22.68
CA ALA A 18 -2.67 -13.60 -21.52
C ALA A 18 -2.66 -15.13 -21.59
N ARG A 19 -1.46 -15.71 -21.78
CA ARG A 19 -1.26 -17.17 -21.81
C ARG A 19 -1.81 -17.80 -20.52
N PRO A 20 -2.45 -18.99 -20.57
CA PRO A 20 -2.91 -19.67 -19.37
C PRO A 20 -1.72 -19.93 -18.43
N GLN A 21 -1.62 -19.18 -17.34
CA GLN A 21 -0.58 -19.39 -16.35
C GLN A 21 -0.76 -20.75 -15.67
N GLU A 22 0.34 -21.47 -15.46
CA GLU A 22 0.35 -22.76 -14.76
C GLU A 22 -0.29 -22.64 -13.36
N PRO A 23 -1.00 -23.68 -12.87
CA PRO A 23 -1.64 -23.66 -11.55
C PRO A 23 -0.69 -23.32 -10.38
N ASP A 24 0.59 -23.67 -10.53
CA ASP A 24 1.64 -23.36 -9.55
C ASP A 24 2.00 -21.86 -9.54
N ALA A 25 2.03 -21.21 -10.70
CA ALA A 25 2.24 -19.76 -10.83
C ALA A 25 1.07 -18.99 -10.21
N ARG A 26 -0.18 -19.38 -10.49
CA ARG A 26 -1.37 -18.76 -9.87
C ARG A 26 -1.37 -18.87 -8.35
N THR A 27 -0.87 -19.98 -7.81
CA THR A 27 -0.78 -20.16 -6.35
C THR A 27 0.37 -19.36 -5.75
N ARG A 28 1.50 -19.24 -6.46
CA ARG A 28 2.62 -18.38 -6.08
C ARG A 28 2.22 -16.91 -6.02
N ASP A 29 1.46 -16.43 -6.99
CA ASP A 29 0.94 -15.07 -7.03
C ASP A 29 -0.02 -14.81 -5.85
N ARG A 30 -0.85 -15.80 -5.51
CA ARG A 30 -1.71 -15.73 -4.30
C ARG A 30 -0.91 -15.68 -3.01
N VAL A 31 0.21 -16.40 -2.90
CA VAL A 31 1.12 -16.33 -1.74
C VAL A 31 1.77 -14.94 -1.65
N ALA A 32 2.33 -14.44 -2.75
CA ALA A 32 2.94 -13.11 -2.80
C ALA A 32 1.92 -12.01 -2.47
N ARG A 33 0.71 -12.09 -3.03
CA ARG A 33 -0.38 -11.14 -2.74
C ARG A 33 -0.81 -11.17 -1.29
N ALA A 34 -0.94 -12.34 -0.66
CA ALA A 34 -1.28 -12.45 0.76
C ALA A 34 -0.21 -11.81 1.67
N ILE A 35 1.07 -11.96 1.34
CA ILE A 35 2.17 -11.27 2.05
C ILE A 35 2.11 -9.76 1.82
N SER A 36 1.74 -9.32 0.61
CA SER A 36 1.52 -7.91 0.31
C SER A 36 0.43 -7.32 1.20
N GLU A 37 -0.77 -7.92 1.17
CA GLU A 37 -1.98 -7.41 1.83
C GLU A 37 -1.93 -7.45 3.36
N ALA A 38 -1.26 -8.45 3.94
CA ALA A 38 -1.21 -8.62 5.40
C ALA A 38 0.12 -8.17 6.03
N GLY A 39 1.10 -7.78 5.22
CA GLY A 39 2.47 -7.55 5.67
C GLY A 39 3.22 -8.86 5.97
N PRO A 40 4.30 -8.80 6.80
CA PRO A 40 5.11 -9.97 7.07
C PRO A 40 4.29 -11.13 7.67
N LEU A 41 4.32 -12.30 7.02
CA LEU A 41 3.57 -13.47 7.45
C LEU A 41 4.46 -14.70 7.61
N THR A 42 4.13 -15.56 8.58
CA THR A 42 4.73 -16.89 8.68
C THR A 42 4.13 -17.85 7.66
N ALA A 43 4.87 -18.90 7.28
CA ALA A 43 4.35 -19.96 6.41
C ALA A 43 3.09 -20.63 6.98
N ALA A 44 2.96 -20.70 8.31
CA ALA A 44 1.77 -21.25 8.97
C ALA A 44 0.56 -20.31 8.83
N ALA A 45 0.76 -18.99 8.98
CA ALA A 45 -0.30 -18.01 8.79
C ALA A 45 -0.81 -18.02 7.34
N LEU A 46 0.10 -18.07 6.36
CA LEU A 46 -0.22 -18.18 4.94
C LEU A 46 -1.00 -19.45 4.60
N ALA A 47 -0.57 -20.61 5.14
CA ALA A 47 -1.26 -21.88 4.92
C ALA A 47 -2.72 -21.84 5.38
N ARG A 48 -2.96 -21.26 6.57
CA ARG A 48 -4.30 -21.07 7.12
C ARG A 48 -5.14 -20.11 6.27
N GLN A 49 -4.59 -18.95 5.90
CA GLN A 49 -5.30 -17.93 5.12
C GLN A 49 -5.67 -18.42 3.72
N LEU A 50 -4.75 -19.12 3.04
CA LEU A 50 -4.94 -19.57 1.66
C LEU A 50 -5.61 -20.94 1.56
N ARG A 51 -5.90 -21.59 2.69
CA ARG A 51 -6.41 -22.97 2.81
C ARG A 51 -5.53 -23.98 2.07
N LEU A 52 -4.22 -23.86 2.25
CA LEU A 52 -3.19 -24.72 1.67
C LEU A 52 -2.45 -25.50 2.76
N THR A 53 -1.73 -26.55 2.38
CA THR A 53 -0.85 -27.24 3.33
C THR A 53 0.42 -26.40 3.59
N PRO A 54 1.02 -26.48 4.79
CA PRO A 54 2.28 -25.80 5.06
C PRO A 54 3.42 -26.20 4.10
N ALA A 55 3.42 -27.45 3.61
CA ALA A 55 4.41 -27.91 2.63
C ALA A 55 4.23 -27.24 1.26
N ALA A 56 2.99 -27.08 0.79
CA ALA A 56 2.71 -26.38 -0.46
C ALA A 56 3.12 -24.92 -0.39
N VAL A 57 2.78 -24.23 0.70
CA VAL A 57 3.18 -22.82 0.92
C VAL A 57 4.70 -22.67 0.95
N ARG A 58 5.43 -23.56 1.64
CA ARG A 58 6.91 -23.51 1.68
C ARG A 58 7.53 -23.63 0.29
N ARG A 59 7.03 -24.54 -0.57
CA ARG A 59 7.51 -24.66 -1.95
C ARG A 59 7.38 -23.35 -2.73
N HIS A 60 6.26 -22.65 -2.58
CA HIS A 60 6.06 -21.35 -3.24
C HIS A 60 6.92 -20.24 -2.61
N LEU A 61 7.09 -20.23 -1.29
CA LEU A 61 7.99 -19.31 -0.61
C LEU A 61 9.45 -19.51 -1.04
N ASP A 62 9.91 -20.75 -1.19
CA ASP A 62 11.26 -21.06 -1.66
C ASP A 62 11.49 -20.54 -3.09
N ALA A 63 10.49 -20.67 -3.97
CA ALA A 63 10.54 -20.11 -5.31
C ALA A 63 10.55 -18.56 -5.31
N LEU A 64 9.75 -17.93 -4.45
CA LEU A 64 9.73 -16.47 -4.29
C LEU A 64 11.04 -15.93 -3.69
N LEU A 65 11.65 -16.66 -2.75
CA LEU A 65 12.96 -16.36 -2.19
C LEU A 65 14.04 -16.45 -3.27
N ALA A 66 14.04 -17.52 -4.07
CA ALA A 66 14.99 -17.71 -5.16
C ALA A 66 14.88 -16.62 -6.24
N ALA A 67 13.65 -16.13 -6.49
CA ALA A 67 13.39 -15.00 -7.38
C ALA A 67 13.68 -13.62 -6.75
N GLY A 68 14.04 -13.56 -5.46
CA GLY A 68 14.28 -12.32 -4.72
C GLY A 68 13.02 -11.50 -4.41
N HIS A 69 11.83 -12.02 -4.65
CA HIS A 69 10.56 -11.32 -4.46
C HIS A 69 10.13 -11.22 -3.00
N VAL A 70 10.51 -12.20 -2.18
CA VAL A 70 10.33 -12.15 -0.73
C VAL A 70 11.66 -12.29 -0.03
N GLU A 71 11.72 -11.80 1.20
CA GLU A 71 12.83 -12.04 2.12
C GLU A 71 12.32 -12.65 3.41
N ALA A 72 13.15 -13.51 4.01
CA ALA A 72 12.85 -14.15 5.28
C ALA A 72 13.52 -13.40 6.42
N ARG A 73 12.73 -13.03 7.43
CA ARG A 73 13.17 -12.39 8.67
C ARG A 73 12.85 -13.31 9.84
N GLU A 74 13.67 -13.29 10.89
CA GLU A 74 13.31 -13.97 12.14
C GLU A 74 12.14 -13.23 12.79
N GLU A 75 11.13 -13.98 13.25
CA GLU A 75 9.98 -13.43 13.98
C GLU A 75 10.49 -12.64 15.21
N ARG A 76 10.12 -11.36 15.31
CA ARG A 76 10.39 -10.56 16.51
C ARG A 76 9.52 -11.09 17.64
N ALA A 77 10.08 -11.95 18.49
CA ALA A 77 9.35 -12.55 19.59
C ALA A 77 8.82 -11.49 20.58
N ALA A 78 7.53 -11.20 20.52
CA ALA A 78 6.81 -10.45 21.55
C ALA A 78 6.29 -11.44 22.61
N GLY A 79 7.16 -11.86 23.55
CA GLY A 79 6.75 -12.73 24.67
C GLY A 79 7.86 -13.67 25.18
N PRO A 80 7.59 -14.41 26.28
CA PRO A 80 8.57 -15.31 26.87
C PRO A 80 8.99 -16.39 25.86
N ARG A 81 10.31 -16.59 25.75
CA ARG A 81 10.96 -17.49 24.80
C ARG A 81 10.34 -18.89 24.85
N ARG A 82 9.53 -19.25 23.85
CA ARG A 82 9.10 -20.64 23.64
C ARG A 82 10.30 -21.47 23.17
N ARG A 83 10.39 -22.71 23.65
CA ARG A 83 11.41 -23.68 23.24
C ARG A 83 11.22 -24.06 21.77
N GLY A 84 12.17 -23.70 20.91
CA GLY A 84 12.18 -24.00 19.48
C GLY A 84 12.92 -22.94 18.66
N ARG A 85 13.27 -23.23 17.41
CA ARG A 85 13.77 -22.21 16.47
C ARG A 85 12.64 -21.23 16.19
N PRO A 86 12.83 -19.90 16.31
CA PRO A 86 11.79 -18.92 16.00
C PRO A 86 11.27 -19.11 14.57
N ALA A 87 9.98 -18.88 14.35
CA ALA A 87 9.42 -19.00 13.02
C ALA A 87 10.01 -17.90 12.12
N LYS A 88 10.15 -18.20 10.82
CA LYS A 88 10.50 -17.18 9.83
C LYS A 88 9.22 -16.47 9.41
N GLU A 89 9.25 -15.15 9.43
CA GLU A 89 8.29 -14.29 8.75
C GLU A 89 8.83 -13.93 7.37
N PHE A 90 7.95 -13.81 6.39
CA PHE A 90 8.29 -13.49 5.02
C PHE A 90 7.65 -12.15 4.67
N ALA A 91 8.44 -11.24 4.13
CA ALA A 91 8.00 -9.92 3.66
C ALA A 91 8.32 -9.78 2.17
N LEU A 92 7.53 -9.02 1.42
CA LEU A 92 7.90 -8.67 0.05
C LEU A 92 9.12 -7.73 0.04
N THR A 93 9.97 -7.93 -0.95
CA THR A 93 11.03 -6.98 -1.31
C THR A 93 10.47 -5.95 -2.30
N GLY A 94 11.21 -4.87 -2.58
CA GLY A 94 10.83 -3.92 -3.64
C GLY A 94 10.62 -4.60 -4.99
N THR A 95 11.44 -5.60 -5.35
CA THR A 95 11.26 -6.37 -6.59
C THR A 95 10.02 -7.26 -6.56
N GLY A 96 9.63 -7.79 -5.39
CA GLY A 96 8.39 -8.56 -5.25
C GLY A 96 7.14 -7.69 -5.37
N HIS A 97 7.20 -6.46 -4.86
CA HIS A 97 6.15 -5.48 -5.10
C HIS A 97 6.04 -5.14 -6.59
N ALA A 98 7.16 -4.92 -7.29
CA ALA A 98 7.16 -4.66 -8.73
C ALA A 98 6.65 -5.85 -9.56
N ALA A 99 6.96 -7.09 -9.16
CA ALA A 99 6.48 -8.29 -9.85
C ALA A 99 4.96 -8.52 -9.72
N LEU A 100 4.31 -7.87 -8.75
CA LEU A 100 2.85 -7.84 -8.64
C LEU A 100 2.19 -6.72 -9.47
N ALA A 101 2.98 -5.82 -10.05
CA ALA A 101 2.46 -4.74 -10.89
C ALA A 101 1.69 -5.34 -12.08
N SER A 102 0.49 -4.82 -12.31
CA SER A 102 -0.42 -5.35 -13.32
C SER A 102 -0.29 -4.59 -14.65
N SER A 103 -0.79 -5.15 -15.75
CA SER A 103 -0.91 -4.42 -17.03
C SER A 103 -1.76 -3.13 -16.90
N TYR A 104 -2.59 -3.01 -15.86
CA TYR A 104 -3.31 -1.77 -15.57
C TYR A 104 -2.41 -0.69 -14.99
N ASP A 105 -1.35 -1.08 -14.27
CA ASP A 105 -0.36 -0.16 -13.72
C ASP A 105 0.41 0.52 -14.87
N ASP A 106 0.82 -0.26 -15.87
CA ASP A 106 1.50 0.25 -17.06
C ASP A 106 0.63 1.26 -17.83
N LEU A 107 -0.66 0.94 -18.00
CA LEU A 107 -1.61 1.86 -18.63
C LEU A 107 -1.78 3.14 -17.81
N ALA A 108 -1.89 3.03 -16.49
CA ALA A 108 -2.04 4.17 -15.59
C ALA A 108 -0.80 5.08 -15.62
N VAL A 109 0.41 4.50 -15.58
CA VAL A 109 1.67 5.23 -15.74
C VAL A 109 1.72 5.92 -17.09
N SER A 110 1.37 5.23 -18.18
CA SER A 110 1.35 5.83 -19.53
C SER A 110 0.36 7.00 -19.62
N ALA A 111 -0.82 6.89 -19.00
CA ALA A 111 -1.81 7.96 -18.98
C ALA A 111 -1.29 9.20 -18.22
N LEU A 112 -0.63 9.01 -17.07
CA LEU A 112 -0.06 10.10 -16.29
C LEU A 112 1.15 10.73 -16.97
N ARG A 113 1.99 9.94 -17.67
CA ARG A 113 3.06 10.48 -18.53
C ARG A 113 2.49 11.37 -19.63
N PHE A 114 1.42 10.94 -20.28
CA PHE A 114 0.75 11.75 -21.30
C PHE A 114 0.14 13.03 -20.69
N LEU A 115 -0.47 12.95 -19.51
CA LEU A 115 -0.99 14.11 -18.79
C LEU A 115 0.12 15.10 -18.43
N ALA A 116 1.26 14.61 -17.93
CA ALA A 116 2.42 15.42 -17.62
C ALA A 116 2.98 16.10 -18.89
N ALA A 117 3.05 15.38 -20.00
CA ALA A 117 3.55 15.92 -21.27
C ALA A 117 2.65 16.99 -21.88
N THR A 118 1.32 16.87 -21.70
CA THR A 118 0.34 17.76 -22.34
C THR A 118 -0.13 18.90 -21.44
N GLY A 119 -0.24 18.66 -20.13
CA GLY A 119 -0.74 19.60 -19.13
C GLY A 119 0.28 20.03 -18.07
N GLY A 120 1.51 19.50 -18.12
CA GLY A 120 2.57 19.80 -17.17
C GLY A 120 2.34 19.21 -15.78
N GLU A 121 3.25 19.53 -14.86
CA GLU A 121 3.21 19.05 -13.47
C GLU A 121 1.95 19.48 -12.72
N ALA A 122 1.46 20.70 -12.98
CA ALA A 122 0.23 21.22 -12.37
C ALA A 122 -1.01 20.37 -12.69
N ALA A 123 -1.06 19.74 -13.88
CA ALA A 123 -2.14 18.84 -14.26
C ALA A 123 -2.06 17.51 -13.49
N VAL A 124 -0.85 16.98 -13.28
CA VAL A 124 -0.62 15.79 -12.46
C VAL A 124 -1.02 16.05 -11.01
N ASP A 125 -0.63 17.20 -10.47
CA ASP A 125 -1.02 17.70 -9.15
C ASP A 125 -2.54 17.78 -8.98
N ALA A 126 -3.23 18.36 -9.97
CA ALA A 126 -4.68 18.48 -9.98
C ALA A 126 -5.35 17.09 -10.01
N PHE A 127 -4.83 16.18 -10.84
CA PHE A 127 -5.29 14.81 -10.89
C PHE A 127 -5.10 14.09 -9.54
N ALA A 128 -3.91 14.21 -8.93
CA ALA A 128 -3.61 13.58 -7.65
C ALA A 128 -4.57 14.06 -6.55
N ARG A 129 -4.80 15.38 -6.46
CA ARG A 129 -5.78 15.96 -5.53
C ARG A 129 -7.20 15.47 -5.79
N ALA A 130 -7.64 15.42 -7.05
CA ALA A 130 -8.97 14.93 -7.39
C ALA A 130 -9.16 13.46 -7.00
N ARG A 131 -8.20 12.60 -7.38
CA ARG A 131 -8.22 11.17 -7.07
C ARG A 131 -8.23 10.89 -5.56
N VAL A 132 -7.42 11.61 -4.80
CA VAL A 132 -7.39 11.49 -3.33
C VAL A 132 -8.65 12.07 -2.70
N GLY A 133 -9.21 13.15 -3.24
CA GLY A 133 -10.48 13.72 -2.76
C GLY A 133 -11.65 12.74 -2.83
N GLU A 134 -11.73 11.93 -3.90
CA GLU A 134 -12.72 10.85 -4.02
C GLU A 134 -12.54 9.77 -2.93
N VAL A 135 -11.29 9.46 -2.59
CA VAL A 135 -10.94 8.49 -1.54
C VAL A 135 -11.28 9.06 -0.17
N GLU A 136 -10.89 10.30 0.08
CA GLU A 136 -11.16 11.04 1.31
C GLU A 136 -12.67 11.08 1.59
N ALA A 137 -13.49 11.41 0.59
CA ALA A 137 -14.94 11.42 0.71
C ALA A 137 -15.52 10.05 1.10
N ARG A 138 -14.94 8.95 0.59
CA ARG A 138 -15.35 7.59 0.93
C ARG A 138 -15.02 7.23 2.38
N TYR A 139 -13.89 7.70 2.89
CA TYR A 139 -13.43 7.37 4.24
C TYR A 139 -14.00 8.28 5.32
N ALA A 140 -14.39 9.51 4.96
CA ALA A 140 -14.85 10.54 5.90
C ALA A 140 -15.92 10.02 6.87
N ALA A 141 -16.97 9.36 6.36
CA ALA A 141 -18.05 8.86 7.21
C ALA A 141 -17.57 7.85 8.29
N ALA A 142 -16.63 6.97 7.94
CA ALA A 142 -16.09 5.99 8.89
C ALA A 142 -15.17 6.65 9.93
N VAL A 143 -14.37 7.63 9.50
CA VAL A 143 -13.45 8.36 10.37
C VAL A 143 -14.21 9.30 11.31
N ASP A 144 -15.23 10.00 10.82
CA ASP A 144 -16.04 10.91 11.62
C ASP A 144 -16.87 10.17 12.68
N ALA A 145 -17.33 8.96 12.36
CA ALA A 145 -18.02 8.10 13.33
C ALA A 145 -17.14 7.67 14.52
N ALA A 146 -15.81 7.76 14.40
CA ALA A 146 -14.86 7.48 15.47
C ALA A 146 -14.68 8.66 16.45
N GLY A 147 -15.32 9.80 16.21
CA GLY A 147 -15.28 10.98 17.09
C GLY A 147 -14.13 11.94 16.79
N GLU A 148 -13.76 12.75 17.79
CA GLU A 148 -12.77 13.84 17.66
C GLU A 148 -11.34 13.44 18.06
N ASP A 149 -11.16 12.30 18.74
CA ASP A 149 -9.85 11.83 19.18
C ASP A 149 -9.00 11.40 17.96
N PRO A 150 -7.85 12.06 17.69
CA PRO A 150 -6.99 11.72 16.57
C PRO A 150 -6.52 10.26 16.57
N ALA A 151 -6.35 9.63 17.74
CA ALA A 151 -5.96 8.22 17.80
C ALA A 151 -7.07 7.30 17.27
N GLN A 152 -8.32 7.54 17.67
CA GLN A 152 -9.49 6.77 17.23
C GLN A 152 -9.78 6.99 15.74
N ARG A 153 -9.66 8.25 15.28
CA ARG A 153 -9.77 8.61 13.86
C ARG A 153 -8.70 7.92 13.02
N LEU A 154 -7.47 7.79 13.54
CA LEU A 154 -6.38 7.11 12.86
C LEU A 154 -6.61 5.60 12.74
N ASP A 155 -7.15 4.96 13.78
CA ASP A 155 -7.53 3.54 13.73
C ASP A 155 -8.65 3.30 12.71
N ALA A 156 -9.67 4.17 12.67
CA ALA A 156 -10.74 4.12 11.68
C ALA A 156 -10.21 4.31 10.25
N LEU A 157 -9.27 5.24 10.05
CA LEU A 157 -8.61 5.45 8.76
C LEU A 157 -7.81 4.22 8.32
N ALA A 158 -7.05 3.59 9.22
CA ALA A 158 -6.31 2.36 8.91
C ALA A 158 -7.25 1.20 8.52
N ALA A 159 -8.41 1.08 9.17
CA ALA A 159 -9.42 0.09 8.82
C ALA A 159 -10.03 0.38 7.43
N ALA A 160 -10.36 1.64 7.14
CA ALA A 160 -10.91 2.04 5.83
C ALA A 160 -9.92 1.82 4.69
N LEU A 161 -8.64 2.19 4.87
CA LEU A 161 -7.56 1.91 3.93
C LEU A 161 -7.41 0.40 3.69
N SER A 162 -7.48 -0.39 4.76
CA SER A 162 -7.38 -1.85 4.65
C SER A 162 -8.53 -2.45 3.83
N ALA A 163 -9.74 -1.94 4.01
CA ALA A 163 -10.90 -2.35 3.21
C ALA A 163 -10.77 -1.97 1.72
N ASP A 164 -9.99 -0.94 1.40
CA ASP A 164 -9.73 -0.46 0.03
C ASP A 164 -8.46 -1.08 -0.59
N GLY A 165 -7.90 -2.12 0.03
CA GLY A 165 -6.80 -2.92 -0.52
C GLY A 165 -5.39 -2.50 -0.09
N TYR A 166 -5.25 -1.54 0.83
CA TYR A 166 -3.97 -1.25 1.46
C TYR A 166 -3.68 -2.28 2.56
N ALA A 167 -2.40 -2.53 2.87
CA ALA A 167 -2.03 -3.26 4.08
C ALA A 167 -1.78 -2.28 5.24
N ALA A 168 -2.85 -1.67 5.76
CA ALA A 168 -2.75 -0.56 6.71
C ALA A 168 -2.82 -1.00 8.19
N SER A 169 -2.02 -0.38 9.05
CA SER A 169 -2.01 -0.62 10.49
C SER A 169 -1.57 0.62 11.27
N VAL A 170 -1.99 0.74 12.52
CA VAL A 170 -1.52 1.80 13.44
C VAL A 170 -0.51 1.22 14.42
N ARG A 171 0.55 1.98 14.69
CA ARG A 171 1.59 1.65 15.67
C ARG A 171 1.86 2.83 16.59
N THR A 172 2.28 2.57 17.81
CA THR A 172 2.82 3.61 18.68
C THR A 172 4.17 4.10 18.15
N SER A 173 4.36 5.41 18.17
CA SER A 173 5.61 6.03 17.73
C SER A 173 6.61 6.10 18.89
N PRO A 174 7.89 5.71 18.69
CA PRO A 174 8.93 5.90 19.70
C PRO A 174 9.17 7.36 20.09
N ALA A 175 8.86 8.29 19.18
CA ALA A 175 9.00 9.74 19.39
C ALA A 175 7.75 10.38 20.04
N GLY A 176 6.81 9.58 20.55
CA GLY A 176 5.48 10.04 20.95
C GLY A 176 4.54 10.12 19.75
N GLY A 177 3.23 10.05 20.01
CA GLY A 177 2.20 9.97 18.97
C GLY A 177 2.00 8.58 18.37
N ALA A 178 1.40 8.54 17.18
CA ALA A 178 1.10 7.31 16.45
C ALA A 178 1.73 7.30 15.06
N GLN A 179 1.77 6.12 14.43
CA GLN A 179 2.22 5.92 13.06
C GLN A 179 1.20 5.10 12.30
N LEU A 180 0.75 5.62 11.15
CA LEU A 180 0.03 4.86 10.15
C LEU A 180 1.05 4.20 9.22
N CYS A 181 1.02 2.87 9.17
CA CYS A 181 1.94 2.05 8.38
C CYS A 181 1.17 1.34 7.27
N GLN A 182 1.63 1.46 6.02
CA GLN A 182 1.07 0.74 4.86
C GLN A 182 2.14 -0.21 4.28
N GLY A 183 1.95 -1.52 4.46
CA GLY A 183 2.83 -2.56 3.91
C GLY A 183 2.56 -2.89 2.43
N HIS A 184 1.46 -2.38 1.89
CA HIS A 184 1.07 -2.47 0.49
C HIS A 184 0.27 -1.22 0.12
N CYS A 185 0.57 -0.68 -1.06
CA CYS A 185 -0.10 0.45 -1.66
C CYS A 185 -0.52 0.04 -3.09
N PRO A 186 -1.83 0.00 -3.40
CA PRO A 186 -2.31 -0.39 -4.74
C PRO A 186 -1.83 0.50 -5.88
N VAL A 187 -1.34 1.71 -5.59
CA VAL A 187 -0.82 2.66 -6.58
C VAL A 187 0.69 2.86 -6.46
N GLN A 188 1.41 1.95 -5.79
CA GLN A 188 2.86 2.07 -5.54
C GLN A 188 3.66 2.26 -6.84
N SER A 189 3.37 1.46 -7.86
CA SER A 189 4.04 1.49 -9.18
C SER A 189 3.89 2.85 -9.85
N VAL A 190 2.69 3.43 -9.80
CA VAL A 190 2.38 4.75 -10.34
C VAL A 190 3.04 5.85 -9.51
N ALA A 191 2.95 5.76 -8.19
CA ALA A 191 3.48 6.76 -7.27
C ALA A 191 5.02 6.83 -7.26
N ALA A 192 5.70 5.77 -7.72
CA ALA A 192 7.16 5.76 -7.89
C ALA A 192 7.63 6.77 -8.96
N GLU A 193 6.80 7.04 -9.98
CA GLU A 193 7.10 8.04 -11.01
C GLU A 193 6.36 9.37 -10.77
N PHE A 194 5.21 9.32 -10.11
CA PHE A 194 4.37 10.50 -9.81
C PHE A 194 4.16 10.67 -8.29
N PRO A 195 5.17 11.20 -7.55
CA PRO A 195 5.10 11.39 -6.10
C PRO A 195 3.97 12.28 -5.61
N GLN A 196 3.40 13.12 -6.49
CA GLN A 196 2.23 13.96 -6.23
C GLN A 196 1.06 13.16 -5.64
N LEU A 197 0.94 11.87 -5.99
CA LEU A 197 -0.04 10.95 -5.41
C LEU A 197 0.19 10.71 -3.91
N CYS A 198 1.45 10.46 -3.52
CA CYS A 198 1.81 10.27 -2.11
C CYS A 198 1.65 11.55 -1.30
N ASP A 199 1.97 12.71 -1.89
CA ASP A 199 1.85 14.02 -1.24
C ASP A 199 0.38 14.38 -1.00
N ALA A 200 -0.47 14.19 -2.02
CA ALA A 200 -1.91 14.40 -1.90
C ALA A 200 -2.53 13.47 -0.84
N GLU A 201 -2.13 12.20 -0.79
CA GLU A 201 -2.57 11.23 0.23
C GLU A 201 -2.13 11.66 1.64
N ALA A 202 -0.87 12.08 1.82
CA ALA A 202 -0.40 12.54 3.12
C ALA A 202 -1.19 13.76 3.62
N ALA A 203 -1.53 14.67 2.72
CA ALA A 203 -2.35 15.85 3.03
C ALA A 203 -3.80 15.47 3.38
N SER A 204 -4.40 14.47 2.74
CA SER A 204 -5.75 14.01 3.09
C SER A 204 -5.77 13.29 4.44
N PHE A 205 -4.73 12.53 4.79
CA PHE A 205 -4.62 11.92 6.11
C PHE A 205 -4.61 12.97 7.22
N ALA A 206 -3.92 14.10 7.03
CA ALA A 206 -3.95 15.19 8.01
C ALA A 206 -5.37 15.76 8.22
N ARG A 207 -6.13 15.94 7.13
CA ARG A 207 -7.51 16.44 7.19
C ARG A 207 -8.45 15.42 7.85
N LEU A 208 -8.40 14.16 7.43
CA LEU A 208 -9.24 13.09 7.96
C LEU A 208 -8.98 12.86 9.44
N VAL A 209 -7.72 12.80 9.86
CA VAL A 209 -7.38 12.53 11.26
C VAL A 209 -7.56 13.77 12.14
N GLY A 210 -7.53 14.97 11.55
CA GLY A 210 -7.61 16.22 12.29
C GLY A 210 -6.34 16.55 13.08
N ALA A 211 -5.19 16.01 12.67
CA ALA A 211 -3.92 16.20 13.35
C ALA A 211 -2.76 16.36 12.35
N PRO A 212 -1.67 17.06 12.73
CA PRO A 212 -0.49 17.17 11.88
C PRO A 212 0.11 15.80 11.57
N THR A 213 0.36 15.55 10.28
CA THR A 213 1.00 14.34 9.80
C THR A 213 2.33 14.63 9.12
N ARG A 214 3.22 13.65 9.12
CA ARG A 214 4.48 13.69 8.37
C ARG A 214 4.78 12.32 7.76
N ARG A 215 4.91 12.25 6.44
CA ARG A 215 5.41 11.05 5.77
C ARG A 215 6.90 10.88 6.08
N LEU A 216 7.28 9.70 6.56
CA LEU A 216 8.65 9.34 6.94
C LEU A 216 9.31 8.39 5.95
N ALA A 217 8.52 7.52 5.32
CA ALA A 217 8.98 6.52 4.36
C ALA A 217 7.84 6.17 3.40
N THR A 218 8.17 5.70 2.19
CA THR A 218 7.18 5.29 1.18
C THR A 218 7.60 4.04 0.42
N LEU A 219 6.68 3.13 0.14
CA LEU A 219 6.95 1.99 -0.75
C LEU A 219 7.38 2.44 -2.17
N ALA A 220 6.91 3.60 -2.62
CA ALA A 220 7.21 4.17 -3.93
C ALA A 220 8.70 4.54 -4.11
N HIS A 221 9.41 4.89 -3.03
CA HIS A 221 10.84 5.19 -3.05
C HIS A 221 11.72 3.98 -2.65
N GLY A 222 11.12 2.79 -2.53
CA GLY A 222 11.83 1.53 -2.32
C GLY A 222 11.91 1.06 -0.86
N GLU A 223 11.32 1.78 0.09
CA GLU A 223 11.21 1.34 1.47
C GLU A 223 10.27 0.14 1.62
N HIS A 224 10.36 -0.59 2.73
CA HIS A 224 9.54 -1.78 2.98
C HIS A 224 8.13 -1.50 3.49
N VAL A 225 7.85 -0.25 3.90
CA VAL A 225 6.57 0.15 4.48
C VAL A 225 6.42 1.67 4.34
N CYS A 226 5.28 2.15 3.84
CA CYS A 226 4.98 3.57 3.96
C CYS A 226 4.72 3.88 5.42
N THR A 227 5.34 4.91 5.98
CA THR A 227 5.12 5.31 7.38
C THR A 227 4.75 6.77 7.44
N THR A 228 3.59 7.07 8.00
CA THR A 228 3.12 8.43 8.29
C THR A 228 3.02 8.61 9.78
N HIS A 229 3.84 9.51 10.33
CA HIS A 229 3.72 9.91 11.71
C HIS A 229 2.53 10.85 11.90
N VAL A 230 1.76 10.63 12.97
CA VAL A 230 0.63 11.46 13.38
C VAL A 230 0.91 11.98 14.78
N THR A 231 0.84 13.30 14.94
CA THR A 231 1.03 13.95 16.23
C THR A 231 -0.28 13.87 17.02
N THR A 232 -0.40 12.91 17.93
CA THR A 232 -1.55 12.81 18.83
C THR A 232 -1.21 13.55 20.13
N SER A 233 -1.71 14.77 20.30
CA SER A 233 -1.50 15.55 21.50
C SER A 233 -2.29 14.96 22.68
N SER A 234 -1.70 14.05 23.47
CA SER A 234 -2.19 13.79 24.83
C SER A 234 -1.53 14.77 25.79
N THR A 235 -1.80 16.07 25.64
CA THR A 235 -1.47 17.02 26.71
C THR A 235 -2.69 17.12 27.62
N THR A 236 -2.78 16.22 28.59
CA THR A 236 -3.41 16.57 29.87
C THR A 236 -2.58 17.70 30.46
N ALA A 237 -2.97 18.93 30.17
CA ALA A 237 -2.49 20.09 30.90
C ALA A 237 -2.93 19.88 32.36
N SER A 238 -2.03 19.36 33.19
CA SER A 238 -2.16 19.46 34.63
C SER A 238 -2.13 20.94 34.95
N SER A 239 -3.31 21.53 35.14
CA SER A 239 -3.44 22.83 35.77
C SER A 239 -2.89 22.69 37.18
N GLY A 240 -1.64 23.11 37.37
CA GLY A 240 -1.04 23.29 38.69
C GLY A 240 -1.90 24.28 39.47
N GLY A 241 -2.74 23.74 40.36
CA GLY A 241 -3.46 24.51 41.36
C GLY A 241 -2.45 25.03 42.38
N MET A 242 -2.23 26.33 42.33
CA MET A 242 -1.43 27.06 43.31
C MET A 242 -2.38 27.47 44.45
N HIS A 243 -2.29 26.79 45.58
CA HIS A 243 -2.80 27.23 46.88
C HIS A 243 -1.75 26.96 47.96
#